data_AF-A0A4S8P1H2-F1
#
_entry.id   AF-A0A4S8P1H2-F1
#
_cell.length_a   1.000
_cell.length_b   1.000
_cell.length_c   1.000
_cell.angle_alpha   90.00
_cell.angle_beta   90.00
_cell.angle_gamma   90.00
#
_symmetry.space_group_name_H-M   'P 1'
#
loop_
_entity.id
_entity.type
_entity.pdbx_description
1 polymer ?
#
loop_
_entity_poly.entity_id
_entity_poly.type
_entity_poly.pdbx_seq_one_letter_code
_entity_poly.pdbx_strand_id
1 'polypeptide(L)'
;MSGLETAIRSALDRADRENSETRARIYQSARQALETGLRKQNVDDPEQIAYQRRRLETLIHAIEAEERSRLNVQPATPAADAPNRPMPATAAFAQPGSDAGDAMRTRSAPVAPAGMARQEPGFSDLHPVSTPQASRAEPAFAADWSQPVAVSAVDRHPEAEGPLPDMRSERAVAPRKRRGIVARLTIAVVLLASIGIGLWWVAASGLLLTDAERDTSVPNPPPQVEAEDFAGAQGEGAALGPQAITSRGGFTEEWVEIFDPSRLSASRPGQDARVDVVMASDGEAVRLLSGKAGDTGSLAVEVPTEILNQMAGKTSTIALTLQSVDDKPVQIAVGCELPRMGECARHRFTINAQKIDVLFRLTSETGMSPSSPGQLTINGDISGAGRGVNIYSIRVLPGE
;
A
#
# COMPACT_ATOMS: atom_id res chain seq x y z
N MET A 1 2.67 6.76 -18.99
CA MET A 1 3.05 5.87 -17.88
C MET A 1 2.46 4.50 -18.14
N SER A 2 3.20 3.42 -17.88
CA SER A 2 2.67 2.06 -18.10
C SER A 2 1.63 1.75 -17.00
N GLY A 3 0.54 1.03 -17.32
CA GLY A 3 -0.46 0.67 -16.30
C GLY A 3 0.12 -0.11 -15.11
N LEU A 4 1.19 -0.87 -15.36
CA LEU A 4 1.91 -1.65 -14.34
C LEU A 4 2.78 -0.77 -13.45
N GLU A 5 3.33 0.33 -13.98
CA GLU A 5 4.05 1.36 -13.20
C GLU A 5 3.14 2.01 -12.16
N THR A 6 1.95 2.43 -12.60
CA THR A 6 0.95 3.06 -11.73
C THR A 6 0.46 2.08 -10.66
N ALA A 7 0.29 0.80 -11.00
CA ALA A 7 -0.08 -0.23 -10.05
C ALA A 7 0.97 -0.45 -8.95
N ILE A 8 2.27 -0.48 -9.31
CA ILE A 8 3.37 -0.59 -8.33
C ILE A 8 3.38 0.63 -7.40
N ARG A 9 3.32 1.85 -7.94
CA ARG A 9 3.31 3.08 -7.14
C ARG A 9 2.12 3.15 -6.18
N SER A 10 0.91 2.79 -6.66
CA SER A 10 -0.30 2.74 -5.85
C SER A 10 -0.25 1.65 -4.76
N ALA A 11 0.34 0.50 -5.06
CA ALA A 11 0.56 -0.55 -4.07
C ALA A 11 1.54 -0.10 -2.98
N LEU A 12 2.59 0.62 -3.37
CA LEU A 12 3.51 1.25 -2.42
C LEU A 12 2.82 2.36 -1.61
N ASP A 13 1.94 3.19 -2.19
CA ASP A 13 1.19 4.22 -1.44
C ASP A 13 0.29 3.62 -0.35
N ARG A 14 -0.33 2.47 -0.64
CA ARG A 14 -1.26 1.80 0.28
C ARG A 14 -0.56 0.96 1.34
N ALA A 15 0.70 0.62 1.12
CA ALA A 15 1.50 -0.18 2.03
C ALA A 15 2.48 0.71 2.80
N ASP A 16 3.13 0.13 3.80
CA ASP A 16 4.20 0.84 4.53
C ASP A 16 5.42 1.03 3.62
N ARG A 17 5.62 2.28 3.16
CA ARG A 17 6.71 2.69 2.28
C ARG A 17 8.06 2.71 2.97
N GLU A 18 8.11 2.78 4.29
CA GLU A 18 9.37 2.83 5.04
C GLU A 18 9.94 1.42 5.27
N ASN A 19 9.06 0.42 5.33
CA ASN A 19 9.42 -0.98 5.52
C ASN A 19 9.98 -1.65 4.24
N SER A 20 11.26 -2.02 4.25
CA SER A 20 11.96 -2.66 3.14
C SER A 20 11.40 -4.05 2.76
N GLU A 21 10.90 -4.81 3.73
CA GLU A 21 10.35 -6.15 3.50
C GLU A 21 9.02 -6.07 2.73
N THR A 22 8.16 -5.12 3.12
CA THR A 22 6.89 -4.85 2.43
C THR A 22 7.13 -4.41 0.99
N ARG A 23 8.10 -3.52 0.74
CA ARG A 23 8.49 -3.11 -0.63
C ARG A 23 8.99 -4.30 -1.45
N ALA A 24 9.81 -5.18 -0.88
CA ALA A 24 10.33 -6.36 -1.58
C ALA A 24 9.21 -7.33 -2.01
N ARG A 25 8.21 -7.55 -1.15
CA ARG A 25 7.03 -8.38 -1.47
C ARG A 25 6.21 -7.79 -2.63
N ILE A 26 6.03 -6.47 -2.66
CA ILE A 26 5.33 -5.76 -3.76
C ILE A 26 6.10 -5.90 -5.08
N TYR A 27 7.43 -5.81 -5.06
CA TYR A 27 8.23 -6.01 -6.28
C TYR A 27 8.20 -7.46 -6.77
N GLN A 28 8.17 -8.45 -5.87
CA GLN A 28 7.98 -9.84 -6.25
C GLN A 28 6.60 -10.09 -6.89
N SER A 29 5.53 -9.55 -6.30
CA SER A 29 4.18 -9.72 -6.87
C SER A 29 4.04 -9.03 -8.23
N ALA A 30 4.70 -7.89 -8.45
CA ALA A 30 4.73 -7.22 -9.74
C ALA A 30 5.42 -8.05 -10.85
N ARG A 31 6.52 -8.75 -10.52
CA ARG A 31 7.18 -9.67 -11.46
C ARG A 31 6.27 -10.82 -11.85
N GLN A 32 5.62 -11.44 -10.87
CA GLN A 32 4.67 -12.53 -11.11
C GLN A 32 3.45 -12.07 -11.92
N ALA A 33 2.95 -10.86 -11.66
CA ALA A 33 1.87 -10.25 -12.42
C ALA A 33 2.25 -9.98 -13.87
N LEU A 34 3.48 -9.54 -14.15
CA LEU A 34 4.00 -9.37 -15.50
C LEU A 34 4.02 -10.71 -16.26
N GLU A 35 4.55 -11.77 -15.64
CA GLU A 35 4.61 -13.10 -16.27
C GLU A 35 3.22 -13.66 -16.54
N THR A 36 2.31 -13.53 -15.57
CA THR A 36 0.92 -13.96 -15.73
C THR A 36 0.21 -13.15 -16.83
N GLY A 37 0.48 -11.85 -16.91
CA GLY A 37 -0.08 -10.96 -17.93
C GLY A 37 0.40 -11.29 -19.34
N LEU A 38 1.72 -11.53 -19.51
CA LEU A 38 2.31 -11.94 -20.79
C LEU A 38 1.73 -13.28 -21.26
N ARG A 39 1.59 -14.24 -20.34
CA ARG A 39 0.98 -15.54 -20.63
C ARG A 39 -0.50 -15.42 -21.04
N LYS A 40 -1.28 -14.57 -20.36
CA LYS A 40 -2.70 -14.32 -20.72
C LYS A 40 -2.86 -13.66 -22.09
N GLN A 41 -1.87 -12.89 -22.52
CA GLN A 41 -1.85 -12.24 -23.83
C GLN A 41 -1.30 -13.16 -24.94
N ASN A 42 -0.97 -14.41 -24.62
CA ASN A 42 -0.29 -15.36 -25.53
C ASN A 42 0.97 -14.77 -26.18
N VAL A 43 1.73 -13.99 -25.40
CA VAL A 43 3.03 -13.47 -25.82
C VAL A 43 4.07 -14.52 -25.49
N ASP A 44 4.37 -15.39 -26.46
CA ASP A 44 5.30 -16.52 -26.31
C ASP A 44 6.71 -16.23 -26.87
N ASP A 45 6.92 -15.07 -27.49
CA ASP A 45 8.21 -14.65 -28.03
C ASP A 45 9.23 -14.39 -26.90
N PRO A 46 10.33 -15.17 -26.81
CA PRO A 46 11.30 -15.04 -25.72
C PRO A 46 12.00 -13.68 -25.69
N GLU A 47 12.19 -13.03 -26.84
CA GLU A 47 12.84 -11.72 -26.89
C GLU A 47 11.94 -10.62 -26.32
N GLN A 48 10.64 -10.69 -26.60
CA GLN A 48 9.66 -9.76 -26.06
C GLN A 48 9.49 -9.93 -24.55
N ILE A 49 9.43 -11.17 -24.06
CA ILE A 49 9.37 -11.45 -22.62
C ILE A 49 10.62 -10.88 -21.92
N ALA A 50 11.81 -11.12 -22.49
CA ALA A 50 13.06 -10.60 -21.93
C ALA A 50 13.11 -9.06 -21.95
N TYR A 51 12.60 -8.42 -23.00
CA TYR A 51 12.48 -6.97 -23.08
C TYR A 51 11.56 -6.41 -21.98
N GLN A 52 10.38 -7.00 -21.80
CA GLN A 52 9.41 -6.56 -20.78
C GLN A 52 9.93 -6.76 -19.36
N ARG A 53 10.63 -7.88 -19.09
CA ARG A 53 11.31 -8.11 -17.81
C ARG A 53 12.36 -7.04 -17.52
N ARG A 54 13.25 -6.76 -18.48
CA ARG A 54 14.28 -5.72 -18.32
C ARG A 54 13.67 -4.36 -18.05
N ARG A 55 12.60 -4.01 -18.78
CA ARG A 55 11.87 -2.75 -18.59
C ARG A 55 11.28 -2.65 -17.18
N LEU A 56 10.70 -3.74 -16.65
CA LEU A 56 10.19 -3.77 -15.29
C LEU A 56 11.30 -3.60 -14.25
N GLU A 57 12.44 -4.30 -14.41
CA GLU A 57 13.56 -4.14 -13.48
C GLU A 57 14.12 -2.72 -13.47
N THR A 58 14.26 -2.07 -14.64
CA THR A 58 14.69 -0.66 -14.72
C THR A 58 13.74 0.26 -13.95
N LEU A 59 12.44 0.01 -14.06
CA LEU A 59 11.42 0.79 -13.37
C LEU A 59 11.47 0.56 -11.85
N ILE A 60 11.63 -0.68 -11.39
CA ILE A 60 11.77 -0.99 -9.96
C ILE A 60 13.01 -0.30 -9.37
N HIS A 61 14.14 -0.32 -10.09
CA HIS A 61 15.35 0.38 -9.66
C HIS A 61 15.15 1.89 -9.59
N ALA A 62 14.46 2.50 -10.56
CA ALA A 62 14.15 3.93 -10.53
C ALA A 62 13.29 4.31 -9.32
N ILE A 63 12.27 3.49 -8.99
CA ILE A 63 11.42 3.69 -7.81
C ILE A 63 12.22 3.51 -6.52
N GLU A 64 13.04 2.47 -6.40
CA GLU A 64 13.84 2.23 -5.19
C GLU A 64 14.86 3.35 -4.93
N ALA A 65 15.45 3.91 -5.99
CA ALA A 65 16.32 5.08 -5.88
C ALA A 65 15.56 6.32 -5.38
N GLU A 66 14.33 6.54 -5.87
CA GLU A 66 13.45 7.63 -5.42
C GLU A 66 13.09 7.44 -3.94
N GLU A 67 12.63 6.26 -3.54
CA GLU A 67 12.28 5.97 -2.14
C GLU A 67 13.49 6.13 -1.21
N ARG A 68 14.67 5.66 -1.62
CA ARG A 68 15.89 5.81 -0.83
C ARG A 68 16.31 7.28 -0.69
N SER A 69 16.12 8.09 -1.74
CA SER A 69 16.38 9.53 -1.69
C SER A 69 15.42 10.24 -0.74
N ARG A 70 14.13 9.85 -0.72
CA ARG A 70 13.12 10.40 0.21
C ARG A 70 13.48 10.10 1.66
N LEU A 71 13.85 8.85 1.96
CA LEU A 71 14.26 8.43 3.30
C LEU A 71 15.55 9.12 3.77
N ASN A 72 16.48 9.44 2.86
CA ASN A 72 17.72 10.12 3.19
C ASN A 72 17.56 11.65 3.35
N VAL A 73 16.54 12.26 2.72
CA VAL A 73 16.26 13.69 2.79
C VAL A 73 15.45 14.07 4.03
N GLN A 74 14.81 13.11 4.71
CA GLN A 74 14.11 13.36 5.97
C GLN A 74 15.12 13.72 7.08
N PRO A 75 15.27 15.00 7.47
CA PRO A 75 16.08 15.35 8.63
C PRO A 75 15.31 14.91 9.87
N ALA A 76 16.02 14.42 10.89
CA ALA A 76 15.43 14.21 12.21
C ALA A 76 14.70 15.50 12.63
N THR A 77 13.37 15.44 12.72
CA THR A 77 12.55 16.53 13.24
C THR A 77 13.07 16.88 14.65
N PRO A 78 13.42 18.15 14.94
CA PRO A 78 13.67 18.58 16.30
C PRO A 78 12.38 18.40 17.09
N ALA A 79 12.48 17.83 18.29
CA ALA A 79 11.38 17.67 19.22
C ALA A 79 10.68 19.02 19.43
N ALA A 80 9.42 19.12 18.99
CA ALA A 80 8.57 20.24 19.26
C ALA A 80 8.13 20.20 20.74
N ASP A 81 8.22 21.35 21.38
CA ASP A 81 7.83 21.66 22.76
C ASP A 81 6.54 20.94 23.21
N ALA A 82 6.67 20.27 24.35
CA ALA A 82 5.54 19.77 25.12
C ALA A 82 4.80 20.94 25.78
N PRO A 83 3.47 21.09 25.59
CA PRO A 83 2.68 22.00 26.41
C PRO A 83 2.54 21.41 27.81
N ASN A 84 2.98 22.20 28.79
CA ASN A 84 2.82 21.98 30.22
C ASN A 84 1.34 21.67 30.55
N ARG A 85 1.04 20.43 30.97
CA ARG A 85 -0.26 20.06 31.51
C ARG A 85 -0.09 19.66 32.99
N PRO A 86 -0.76 20.33 33.93
CA PRO A 86 -0.70 19.95 35.34
C PRO A 86 -1.39 18.59 35.55
N MET A 87 -0.68 17.65 36.19
CA MET A 87 -1.21 16.35 36.61
C MET A 87 -2.26 16.54 37.73
N PRO A 88 -3.37 15.77 37.73
CA PRO A 88 -4.19 15.61 38.91
C PRO A 88 -3.48 14.69 39.92
N ALA A 89 -3.44 15.13 41.18
CA ALA A 89 -2.87 14.40 42.30
C ALA A 89 -3.66 13.10 42.56
N THR A 90 -2.98 11.96 42.44
CA THR A 90 -3.39 10.70 43.06
C THR A 90 -3.29 10.80 44.56
N ALA A 91 -4.44 10.70 45.24
CA ALA A 91 -4.52 10.43 46.66
C ALA A 91 -4.03 9.00 46.93
N ALA A 92 -2.83 8.88 47.52
CA ALA A 92 -2.36 7.66 48.14
C ALA A 92 -2.37 7.85 49.65
N PHE A 93 -2.86 6.82 50.31
CA PHE A 93 -3.17 6.70 51.73
C PHE A 93 -2.02 7.10 52.67
N ALA A 94 -2.39 7.81 53.73
CA ALA A 94 -1.54 8.09 54.88
C ALA A 94 -1.57 6.93 55.87
N GLN A 95 -0.40 6.51 56.35
CA GLN A 95 -0.19 6.09 57.75
C GLN A 95 1.20 6.53 58.25
N PRO A 96 1.38 6.77 59.56
CA PRO A 96 2.35 7.70 60.10
C PRO A 96 3.44 7.09 61.00
N GLY A 97 4.48 7.89 61.26
CA GLY A 97 5.49 7.70 62.33
C GLY A 97 6.91 7.65 61.76
N SER A 98 7.95 8.19 62.38
CA SER A 98 8.16 9.08 63.52
C SER A 98 9.68 9.34 63.60
N ASP A 99 10.06 10.49 64.12
CA ASP A 99 11.33 10.81 64.78
C ASP A 99 12.65 10.98 63.99
N ALA A 100 13.08 12.25 64.01
CA ALA A 100 14.30 12.77 64.63
C ALA A 100 15.68 12.45 64.02
N GLY A 101 16.49 13.52 63.89
CA GLY A 101 17.89 13.48 64.28
C GLY A 101 18.94 13.89 63.24
N ASP A 102 19.29 15.17 63.30
CA ASP A 102 20.67 15.66 63.54
C ASP A 102 21.78 15.58 62.45
N ALA A 103 22.49 16.72 62.34
CA ALA A 103 23.94 16.88 62.15
C ALA A 103 24.62 16.36 60.85
N MET A 104 25.67 16.94 60.23
CA MET A 104 26.52 18.12 60.48
C MET A 104 27.72 18.02 59.49
N ARG A 105 28.07 19.13 58.80
CA ARG A 105 29.43 19.55 58.34
C ARG A 105 30.17 18.66 57.29
N THR A 106 31.07 19.15 56.42
CA THR A 106 31.96 20.33 56.44
C THR A 106 32.71 20.57 55.11
N ARG A 107 33.06 21.85 54.82
CA ARG A 107 34.35 22.41 54.32
C ARG A 107 34.88 21.92 52.93
N SER A 108 35.36 22.73 51.98
CA SER A 108 36.08 24.02 51.99
C SER A 108 36.08 24.70 50.60
N ALA A 109 36.20 26.04 50.58
CA ALA A 109 36.69 26.88 49.46
C ALA A 109 38.26 26.80 49.39
N PRO A 110 39.05 27.49 48.50
CA PRO A 110 38.73 28.71 47.73
C PRO A 110 39.50 28.97 46.38
N VAL A 111 39.22 30.16 45.78
CA VAL A 111 40.11 31.08 45.00
C VAL A 111 40.38 30.84 43.49
N ALA A 112 40.08 31.90 42.71
CA ALA A 112 40.35 32.19 41.28
C ALA A 112 41.79 32.75 41.06
N PRO A 113 42.30 33.19 39.87
CA PRO A 113 41.58 33.56 38.63
C PRO A 113 42.27 33.28 37.25
N ALA A 114 41.55 33.67 36.20
CA ALA A 114 41.97 34.22 34.90
C ALA A 114 42.65 33.34 33.82
N GLY A 115 42.04 33.31 32.62
CA GLY A 115 42.77 33.21 31.36
C GLY A 115 42.10 32.44 30.21
N MET A 116 41.54 33.19 29.27
CA MET A 116 41.31 32.87 27.84
C MET A 116 40.10 32.02 27.42
N ALA A 117 39.14 32.76 26.85
CA ALA A 117 38.02 32.32 26.05
C ALA A 117 38.44 31.94 24.62
N ARG A 118 37.71 31.00 24.00
CA ARG A 118 37.65 30.83 22.54
C ARG A 118 36.18 30.86 22.11
N GLN A 119 35.87 31.82 21.25
CA GLN A 119 34.55 32.18 20.77
C GLN A 119 34.44 31.80 19.28
N GLU A 120 33.32 31.22 18.89
CA GLU A 120 32.95 30.92 17.51
C GLU A 120 32.46 32.19 16.77
N PRO A 121 32.66 32.30 15.44
CA PRO A 121 31.99 33.32 14.65
C PRO A 121 30.77 32.74 13.92
N GLY A 122 29.60 33.30 14.25
CA GLY A 122 28.43 33.33 13.37
C GLY A 122 28.54 34.50 12.38
N PHE A 123 27.93 34.35 11.21
CA PHE A 123 27.84 35.39 10.19
C PHE A 123 26.37 35.65 9.84
N SER A 124 25.96 36.91 9.95
CA SER A 124 24.79 37.46 9.30
C SER A 124 25.07 38.88 8.83
N ASP A 125 24.59 39.14 7.60
CA ASP A 125 24.14 40.40 7.00
C ASP A 125 25.15 41.48 6.58
N LEU A 126 25.19 41.80 5.27
CA LEU A 126 24.49 42.96 4.68
C LEU A 126 24.86 43.16 3.18
N HIS A 127 23.84 43.45 2.37
CA HIS A 127 23.82 43.87 0.95
C HIS A 127 23.99 45.44 0.82
N PRO A 128 23.99 46.14 -0.36
CA PRO A 128 23.99 45.74 -1.79
C PRO A 128 24.79 46.64 -2.81
N VAL A 129 24.67 46.28 -4.11
CA VAL A 129 24.71 47.06 -5.40
C VAL A 129 26.05 47.39 -6.10
N SER A 130 26.30 46.75 -7.25
CA SER A 130 26.35 47.38 -8.61
C SER A 130 26.79 46.38 -9.70
N THR A 131 26.00 46.29 -10.78
CA THR A 131 26.24 45.54 -12.04
C THR A 131 27.12 46.34 -13.03
N PRO A 132 27.84 45.71 -14.00
CA PRO A 132 27.23 45.40 -15.31
C PRO A 132 27.71 44.10 -16.04
N GLN A 133 26.72 43.41 -16.62
CA GLN A 133 26.62 42.82 -17.97
C GLN A 133 27.85 42.20 -18.69
N ALA A 134 27.76 40.90 -19.05
CA ALA A 134 28.07 40.39 -20.41
C ALA A 134 27.69 38.90 -20.59
N SER A 135 26.75 38.69 -21.54
CA SER A 135 26.62 37.57 -22.50
C SER A 135 26.76 36.10 -22.09
N ARG A 136 25.60 35.45 -22.20
CA ARG A 136 25.31 34.01 -22.26
C ARG A 136 25.84 33.38 -23.56
N ALA A 137 26.47 32.20 -23.47
CA ALA A 137 26.62 31.24 -24.57
C ALA A 137 26.58 29.81 -24.02
N GLU A 138 25.71 28.97 -24.60
CA GLU A 138 25.50 27.56 -24.27
C GLU A 138 26.59 26.66 -24.88
N PRO A 139 26.93 25.51 -24.27
CA PRO A 139 27.83 24.55 -24.89
C PRO A 139 27.08 23.57 -25.80
N ALA A 140 27.46 23.53 -27.08
CA ALA A 140 27.03 22.51 -28.04
C ALA A 140 28.03 21.35 -28.05
N PHE A 141 27.52 20.13 -27.84
CA PHE A 141 28.24 18.87 -28.03
C PHE A 141 28.22 18.47 -29.51
N ALA A 142 29.39 18.36 -30.13
CA ALA A 142 29.60 17.61 -31.36
C ALA A 142 30.99 16.95 -31.31
N ALA A 143 31.03 15.66 -31.00
CA ALA A 143 32.21 14.82 -31.12
C ALA A 143 32.01 13.91 -32.33
N ASP A 144 32.58 14.31 -33.45
CA ASP A 144 32.75 13.50 -34.64
C ASP A 144 34.10 12.79 -34.54
N TRP A 145 34.08 11.46 -34.47
CA TRP A 145 35.28 10.61 -34.41
C TRP A 145 35.37 9.83 -35.72
N SER A 146 36.21 10.30 -36.64
CA SER A 146 36.65 9.55 -37.81
C SER A 146 38.16 9.25 -37.75
N GLN A 147 38.49 8.04 -38.21
CA GLN A 147 39.73 7.28 -38.02
C GLN A 147 41.03 7.91 -38.57
N PRO A 148 42.22 7.48 -38.08
CA PRO A 148 43.52 8.00 -38.52
C PRO A 148 44.04 7.30 -39.78
N VAL A 149 44.58 8.09 -40.72
CA VAL A 149 45.40 7.61 -41.84
C VAL A 149 46.88 7.72 -41.48
N ALA A 150 47.59 6.62 -41.65
CA ALA A 150 49.03 6.48 -41.46
C ALA A 150 49.82 7.20 -42.56
N VAL A 151 50.88 7.93 -42.18
CA VAL A 151 51.96 8.29 -43.10
C VAL A 151 53.31 8.17 -42.38
N SER A 152 54.23 7.51 -43.06
CA SER A 152 55.54 7.04 -42.59
C SER A 152 56.63 8.12 -42.48
N ALA A 153 57.64 7.72 -41.70
CA ALA A 153 58.94 8.30 -41.38
C ALA A 153 59.71 9.05 -42.50
N VAL A 154 60.45 10.10 -42.10
CA VAL A 154 61.88 10.32 -42.41
C VAL A 154 62.52 11.19 -41.31
N ASP A 155 63.74 10.81 -40.93
CA ASP A 155 64.65 11.41 -39.93
C ASP A 155 65.02 12.89 -40.12
N ARG A 156 65.21 13.58 -38.97
CA ARG A 156 66.35 14.50 -38.68
C ARG A 156 66.30 15.03 -37.23
N HIS A 157 67.31 14.67 -36.42
CA HIS A 157 67.74 15.38 -35.19
C HIS A 157 68.71 16.53 -35.58
N PRO A 158 69.07 17.54 -34.71
CA PRO A 158 69.19 17.44 -33.24
C PRO A 158 68.80 18.71 -32.40
N GLU A 159 68.95 18.55 -31.08
CA GLU A 159 69.21 19.56 -30.02
C GLU A 159 68.10 20.55 -29.59
N ALA A 160 67.41 20.19 -28.50
CA ALA A 160 66.96 21.14 -27.48
C ALA A 160 66.79 20.41 -26.14
N GLU A 161 67.73 20.64 -25.22
CA GLU A 161 67.73 20.16 -23.83
C GLU A 161 66.60 20.81 -23.01
N GLY A 162 65.81 19.98 -22.31
CA GLY A 162 64.87 20.39 -21.28
C GLY A 162 64.54 19.20 -20.36
N PRO A 163 64.44 19.36 -19.03
CA PRO A 163 64.42 18.23 -18.10
C PRO A 163 63.06 17.52 -18.12
N LEU A 164 63.06 16.23 -18.48
CA LEU A 164 61.89 15.35 -18.34
C LEU A 164 61.79 14.84 -16.89
N PRO A 165 60.59 14.83 -16.28
CA PRO A 165 60.37 14.22 -14.98
C PRO A 165 60.48 12.69 -15.05
N ASP A 166 61.18 12.13 -14.06
CA ASP A 166 61.50 10.72 -13.85
C ASP A 166 60.23 9.85 -13.71
N MET A 167 59.78 9.22 -14.81
CA MET A 167 58.80 8.13 -14.76
C MET A 167 59.51 6.85 -14.30
N ARG A 168 59.56 6.68 -12.99
CA ARG A 168 59.99 5.45 -12.33
C ARG A 168 59.06 4.30 -12.73
N SER A 169 59.49 3.51 -13.72
CA SER A 169 58.84 2.26 -14.11
C SER A 169 58.70 1.33 -12.90
N GLU A 170 57.47 0.95 -12.63
CA GLU A 170 57.04 0.00 -11.62
C GLU A 170 57.93 -1.25 -11.64
N ARG A 171 58.48 -1.62 -10.47
CA ARG A 171 59.32 -2.81 -10.30
C ARG A 171 58.61 -4.04 -10.87
N ALA A 172 59.28 -4.73 -11.79
CA ALA A 172 58.91 -6.08 -12.20
C ALA A 172 58.68 -6.98 -10.96
N VAL A 173 57.44 -7.45 -10.80
CA VAL A 173 57.03 -8.35 -9.73
C VAL A 173 57.87 -9.63 -9.81
N ALA A 174 58.64 -9.92 -8.76
CA ALA A 174 59.44 -11.13 -8.67
C ALA A 174 58.57 -12.40 -8.80
N PRO A 175 59.06 -13.49 -9.40
CA PRO A 175 58.28 -14.71 -9.58
C PRO A 175 57.90 -15.30 -8.23
N ARG A 176 56.60 -15.51 -8.04
CA ARG A 176 55.99 -16.02 -6.81
C ARG A 176 56.62 -17.38 -6.45
N LYS A 177 57.31 -17.44 -5.30
CA LYS A 177 57.89 -18.67 -4.72
C LYS A 177 56.85 -19.79 -4.79
N ARG A 178 57.23 -20.94 -5.37
CA ARG A 178 56.38 -22.13 -5.48
C ARG A 178 55.81 -22.45 -4.08
N ARG A 179 54.48 -22.36 -3.94
CA ARG A 179 53.77 -22.70 -2.70
C ARG A 179 54.18 -24.12 -2.31
N GLY A 180 54.88 -24.25 -1.18
CA GLY A 180 55.44 -25.50 -0.70
C GLY A 180 54.36 -26.56 -0.46
N ILE A 181 54.78 -27.81 -0.37
CA ILE A 181 53.93 -29.00 -0.16
C ILE A 181 52.91 -28.76 0.98
N VAL A 182 53.29 -28.01 2.02
CA VAL A 182 52.42 -27.62 3.14
C VAL A 182 51.17 -26.88 2.69
N ALA A 183 51.27 -25.88 1.80
CA ALA A 183 50.10 -25.12 1.35
C ALA A 183 49.15 -25.98 0.50
N ARG A 184 49.68 -26.95 -0.25
CA ARG A 184 48.84 -27.94 -0.97
C ARG A 184 48.13 -28.85 0.01
N LEU A 185 48.81 -29.25 1.09
CA LEU A 185 48.25 -30.10 2.13
C LEU A 185 47.15 -29.37 2.92
N THR A 186 47.32 -28.09 3.26
CA THR A 186 46.28 -27.28 3.91
C THR A 186 45.05 -27.12 3.03
N ILE A 187 45.23 -26.84 1.73
CA ILE A 187 44.11 -26.76 0.78
C ILE A 187 43.39 -28.10 0.66
N ALA A 188 44.13 -29.21 0.61
CA ALA A 188 43.53 -30.55 0.55
C ALA A 188 42.73 -30.90 1.81
N VAL A 189 43.22 -30.53 3.01
CA VAL A 189 42.50 -30.74 4.27
C VAL A 189 41.23 -29.89 4.33
N VAL A 190 41.28 -28.62 3.92
CA VAL A 190 40.09 -27.75 3.88
C VAL A 190 39.06 -28.29 2.89
N LEU A 191 39.49 -28.77 1.73
CA LEU A 191 38.60 -29.42 0.75
C LEU A 191 37.97 -30.70 1.31
N LEU A 192 38.74 -31.55 2.00
CA LEU A 192 38.20 -32.75 2.64
C LEU A 192 37.20 -32.40 3.75
N ALA A 193 37.48 -31.38 4.54
CA ALA A 193 36.59 -30.91 5.59
C ALA A 193 35.27 -30.35 5.01
N SER A 194 35.33 -29.56 3.94
CA SER A 194 34.12 -29.02 3.30
C SER A 194 33.28 -30.12 2.64
N ILE A 195 33.91 -31.13 2.03
CA ILE A 195 33.20 -32.31 1.53
C ILE A 195 32.54 -33.08 2.67
N GLY A 196 33.26 -33.30 3.79
CA GLY A 196 32.71 -33.97 4.96
C GLY A 196 31.50 -33.24 5.56
N ILE A 197 31.58 -31.91 5.68
CA ILE A 197 30.47 -31.07 6.15
C ILE A 197 29.29 -31.12 5.16
N GLY A 198 29.56 -31.09 3.86
CA GLY A 198 28.53 -31.22 2.83
C GLY A 198 27.81 -32.57 2.88
N LEU A 199 28.56 -33.67 3.00
CA LEU A 199 28.00 -35.01 3.14
C LEU A 199 27.20 -35.17 4.44
N TRP A 200 27.71 -34.65 5.55
CA TRP A 200 27.00 -34.66 6.83
C TRP A 200 25.71 -33.85 6.75
N TRP A 201 25.73 -32.66 6.12
CA TRP A 201 24.56 -31.83 5.93
C TRP A 201 23.50 -32.51 5.06
N VAL A 202 23.89 -33.20 3.98
CA VAL A 202 22.94 -33.98 3.15
C VAL A 202 22.28 -35.11 3.94
N ALA A 203 23.04 -35.82 4.77
CA ALA A 203 22.50 -36.85 5.65
C ALA A 203 21.56 -36.28 6.72
N ALA A 204 21.88 -35.11 7.28
CA ALA A 204 21.11 -34.48 8.36
C ALA A 204 19.88 -33.68 7.89
N SER A 205 19.89 -33.14 6.66
CA SER A 205 18.82 -32.29 6.10
C SER A 205 17.60 -33.08 5.62
N GLY A 206 17.65 -34.42 5.68
CA GLY A 206 16.61 -35.28 5.17
C GLY A 206 16.45 -35.22 3.65
N LEU A 207 17.50 -34.79 2.93
CA LEU A 207 17.47 -34.64 1.47
C LEU A 207 17.28 -35.98 0.74
N LEU A 208 17.63 -37.09 1.41
CA LEU A 208 17.54 -38.45 0.91
C LEU A 208 16.23 -39.18 1.31
N LEU A 209 15.37 -38.56 2.13
CA LEU A 209 14.07 -39.15 2.47
C LEU A 209 13.14 -39.10 1.25
N THR A 210 12.35 -40.15 1.09
CA THR A 210 11.37 -40.28 0.00
C THR A 210 10.18 -39.35 0.24
N ASP A 211 9.45 -38.99 -0.83
CA ASP A 211 8.32 -38.04 -0.74
C ASP A 211 7.24 -38.49 0.28
N ALA A 212 7.07 -39.81 0.45
CA ALA A 212 6.13 -40.39 1.43
C ALA A 212 6.59 -40.22 2.89
N GLU A 213 7.89 -40.13 3.17
CA GLU A 213 8.43 -39.94 4.54
C GLU A 213 8.53 -38.45 4.90
N ARG A 214 8.59 -37.56 3.90
CA ARG A 214 8.51 -36.11 4.10
C ARG A 214 7.08 -35.62 4.32
N ASP A 215 6.10 -36.41 3.91
CA ASP A 215 4.70 -36.12 4.11
C ASP A 215 4.32 -36.36 5.58
N THR A 216 4.53 -35.33 6.40
CA THR A 216 4.04 -35.30 7.79
C THR A 216 2.58 -34.87 7.88
N SER A 217 1.85 -34.86 6.77
CA SER A 217 0.41 -34.66 6.81
C SER A 217 -0.29 -35.90 7.36
N VAL A 218 -1.24 -35.66 8.26
CA VAL A 218 -2.19 -36.63 8.80
C VAL A 218 -2.70 -37.53 7.66
N PRO A 219 -2.77 -38.86 7.81
CA PRO A 219 -3.18 -39.77 6.73
C PRO A 219 -4.47 -39.29 6.08
N ASN A 220 -4.35 -38.66 4.91
CA ASN A 220 -5.48 -38.25 4.12
C ASN A 220 -5.76 -39.42 3.16
N PRO A 221 -6.77 -40.27 3.43
CA PRO A 221 -7.14 -41.30 2.47
C PRO A 221 -7.45 -40.64 1.12
N PRO A 222 -7.19 -41.34 0.00
CA PRO A 222 -7.50 -40.78 -1.32
C PRO A 222 -8.97 -40.35 -1.35
N PRO A 223 -9.30 -39.18 -1.95
CA PRO A 223 -10.65 -38.66 -1.95
C PRO A 223 -11.58 -39.69 -2.59
N GLN A 224 -12.36 -40.39 -1.76
CA GLN A 224 -13.43 -41.25 -2.20
C GLN A 224 -14.68 -40.40 -2.28
N VAL A 225 -15.28 -40.33 -3.46
CA VAL A 225 -16.65 -39.85 -3.63
C VAL A 225 -17.55 -41.01 -3.23
N GLU A 226 -17.96 -41.04 -1.97
CA GLU A 226 -19.10 -41.85 -1.58
C GLU A 226 -20.35 -41.15 -2.09
N ALA A 227 -21.02 -41.78 -3.05
CA ALA A 227 -22.39 -41.43 -3.38
C ALA A 227 -23.24 -41.89 -2.21
N GLU A 228 -23.43 -41.03 -1.22
CA GLU A 228 -24.43 -41.20 -0.17
C GLU A 228 -25.78 -41.45 -0.86
N ASP A 229 -26.37 -42.61 -0.59
CA ASP A 229 -27.67 -43.08 -1.08
C ASP A 229 -28.78 -42.08 -0.70
N PHE A 230 -28.95 -41.05 -1.51
CA PHE A 230 -30.13 -40.20 -1.46
C PHE A 230 -31.28 -40.97 -2.11
N ALA A 231 -32.00 -41.73 -1.29
CA ALA A 231 -33.31 -42.25 -1.64
C ALA A 231 -34.24 -41.07 -1.92
N GLY A 232 -34.47 -40.79 -3.20
CA GLY A 232 -35.45 -39.83 -3.67
C GLY A 232 -36.85 -40.26 -3.22
N ALA A 233 -37.28 -39.76 -2.06
CA ALA A 233 -38.69 -39.76 -1.69
C ALA A 233 -39.40 -38.80 -2.63
N GLN A 234 -40.07 -39.36 -3.64
CA GLN A 234 -41.09 -38.66 -4.42
C GLN A 234 -42.23 -38.31 -3.47
N GLY A 235 -42.17 -37.12 -2.89
CA GLY A 235 -43.24 -36.52 -2.09
C GLY A 235 -43.59 -35.18 -2.70
N GLU A 236 -44.81 -35.06 -3.22
CA GLU A 236 -45.41 -33.80 -3.65
C GLU A 236 -45.42 -32.82 -2.46
N GLY A 237 -44.58 -31.78 -2.51
CA GLY A 237 -44.52 -30.76 -1.46
C GLY A 237 -43.15 -30.09 -1.40
N ALA A 238 -43.15 -28.76 -1.52
CA ALA A 238 -41.99 -27.89 -1.61
C ALA A 238 -40.86 -28.16 -0.59
N ALA A 239 -39.61 -28.20 -1.06
CA ALA A 239 -38.42 -27.85 -0.29
C ALA A 239 -37.27 -27.47 -1.23
N LEU A 240 -36.68 -26.31 -0.94
CA LEU A 240 -35.59 -25.67 -1.67
C LEU A 240 -34.33 -26.56 -1.68
N GLY A 241 -33.84 -26.87 -2.88
CA GLY A 241 -32.43 -27.25 -3.04
C GLY A 241 -31.50 -26.05 -2.78
N PRO A 242 -30.19 -26.27 -2.55
CA PRO A 242 -29.25 -25.16 -2.45
C PRO A 242 -29.32 -24.33 -3.72
N GLN A 243 -29.82 -23.10 -3.59
CA GLN A 243 -30.05 -22.24 -4.73
C GLN A 243 -28.71 -21.88 -5.38
N ALA A 244 -28.68 -22.04 -6.71
CA ALA A 244 -27.50 -21.76 -7.50
C ALA A 244 -27.00 -20.33 -7.23
N ILE A 245 -25.74 -20.20 -6.82
CA ILE A 245 -25.04 -18.92 -6.80
C ILE A 245 -25.01 -18.43 -8.26
N THR A 246 -25.87 -17.45 -8.57
CA THR A 246 -25.99 -16.94 -9.94
C THR A 246 -24.68 -16.27 -10.37
N SER A 247 -24.29 -16.46 -11.63
CA SER A 247 -23.02 -16.00 -12.20
C SER A 247 -22.93 -14.48 -12.43
N ARG A 248 -23.69 -13.70 -11.67
CA ARG A 248 -23.80 -12.24 -11.79
C ARG A 248 -23.83 -11.56 -10.43
N GLY A 249 -22.99 -12.01 -9.48
CA GLY A 249 -22.79 -11.32 -8.19
C GLY A 249 -24.08 -10.84 -7.53
N GLY A 250 -25.13 -11.66 -7.58
CA GLY A 250 -26.48 -11.26 -7.22
C GLY A 250 -26.91 -11.96 -5.94
N PHE A 251 -27.30 -11.15 -4.96
CA PHE A 251 -27.92 -11.53 -3.70
C PHE A 251 -29.08 -12.54 -3.88
N THR A 252 -29.25 -13.45 -2.92
CA THR A 252 -30.27 -14.53 -2.89
C THR A 252 -31.71 -14.01 -2.84
N GLU A 253 -32.72 -14.88 -3.01
CA GLU A 253 -34.17 -14.56 -3.04
C GLU A 253 -34.75 -13.95 -1.74
N GLU A 254 -33.94 -13.74 -0.71
CA GLU A 254 -34.35 -13.20 0.60
C GLU A 254 -34.19 -11.67 0.71
N TRP A 255 -33.55 -11.03 -0.27
CA TRP A 255 -33.27 -9.60 -0.24
C TRP A 255 -34.45 -8.78 -0.77
N VAL A 256 -34.94 -7.86 0.05
CA VAL A 256 -36.02 -6.92 -0.30
C VAL A 256 -35.44 -5.66 -0.94
N GLU A 257 -35.96 -5.27 -2.09
CA GLU A 257 -35.47 -4.11 -2.83
C GLU A 257 -36.08 -2.80 -2.28
N ILE A 258 -35.21 -1.88 -1.88
CA ILE A 258 -35.57 -0.53 -1.41
C ILE A 258 -35.61 0.44 -2.60
N PHE A 259 -34.60 0.35 -3.47
CA PHE A 259 -34.43 1.27 -4.58
C PHE A 259 -33.81 0.60 -5.79
N ASP A 260 -34.32 1.00 -6.95
CA ASP A 260 -33.83 0.68 -8.28
C ASP A 260 -33.91 1.92 -9.18
N PRO A 261 -33.15 1.98 -10.29
CA PRO A 261 -33.08 3.16 -11.16
C PRO A 261 -34.42 3.59 -11.77
N SER A 262 -35.37 2.66 -11.95
CA SER A 262 -36.70 2.98 -12.48
C SER A 262 -37.59 3.72 -11.46
N ARG A 263 -37.25 3.63 -10.15
CA ARG A 263 -37.95 4.30 -9.04
C ARG A 263 -37.28 5.59 -8.58
N LEU A 264 -36.68 6.35 -9.50
CA LEU A 264 -36.03 7.62 -9.15
C LEU A 264 -36.99 8.61 -8.45
N SER A 265 -38.30 8.54 -8.71
CA SER A 265 -39.32 9.36 -8.05
C SER A 265 -39.42 9.14 -6.54
N ALA A 266 -38.96 7.99 -6.02
CA ALA A 266 -38.88 7.70 -4.59
C ALA A 266 -37.59 8.25 -3.95
N SER A 267 -36.84 9.10 -4.67
CA SER A 267 -35.63 9.73 -4.19
C SER A 267 -35.70 11.25 -4.36
N ARG A 268 -35.07 11.97 -3.43
CA ARG A 268 -35.03 13.43 -3.39
C ARG A 268 -33.57 13.90 -3.32
N PRO A 269 -33.05 14.54 -4.38
CA PRO A 269 -31.73 15.13 -4.32
C PRO A 269 -31.72 16.36 -3.40
N GLY A 270 -30.64 16.53 -2.64
CA GLY A 270 -30.34 17.76 -1.92
C GLY A 270 -29.99 18.91 -2.88
N GLN A 271 -29.93 20.14 -2.33
CA GLN A 271 -29.71 21.37 -3.11
C GLN A 271 -28.38 21.39 -3.89
N ASP A 272 -27.34 20.78 -3.34
CA ASP A 272 -26.00 20.66 -3.93
C ASP A 272 -25.77 19.25 -4.54
N ALA A 273 -26.82 18.43 -4.70
CA ALA A 273 -26.76 17.12 -5.34
C ALA A 273 -27.38 17.17 -6.75
N ARG A 274 -26.75 16.52 -7.72
CA ARG A 274 -27.33 16.29 -9.05
C ARG A 274 -27.54 14.81 -9.26
N VAL A 275 -28.71 14.45 -9.79
CA VAL A 275 -29.11 13.07 -9.98
C VAL A 275 -29.70 12.88 -11.35
N ASP A 276 -29.10 11.98 -12.12
CA ASP A 276 -29.50 11.65 -13.48
C ASP A 276 -29.54 10.13 -13.67
N VAL A 277 -30.50 9.62 -14.44
CA VAL A 277 -30.49 8.21 -14.87
C VAL A 277 -29.51 8.07 -16.03
N VAL A 278 -28.57 7.14 -15.92
CA VAL A 278 -27.54 6.89 -16.93
C VAL A 278 -27.48 5.41 -17.29
N MET A 279 -27.21 5.13 -18.56
CA MET A 279 -26.82 3.79 -18.99
C MET A 279 -25.31 3.66 -18.81
N ALA A 280 -24.90 2.88 -17.80
CA ALA A 280 -23.51 2.52 -17.58
C ALA A 280 -23.18 1.17 -18.25
N SER A 281 -21.89 0.82 -18.30
CA SER A 281 -21.43 -0.46 -18.85
C SER A 281 -22.07 -1.68 -18.19
N ASP A 282 -22.42 -1.56 -16.90
CA ASP A 282 -22.92 -2.64 -16.07
C ASP A 282 -24.43 -2.57 -15.80
N GLY A 283 -25.15 -1.83 -16.66
CA GLY A 283 -26.61 -1.67 -16.63
C GLY A 283 -27.06 -0.22 -16.43
N GLU A 284 -28.37 -0.04 -16.30
CA GLU A 284 -28.98 1.23 -15.91
C GLU A 284 -28.58 1.56 -14.46
N ALA A 285 -28.26 2.82 -14.20
CA ALA A 285 -27.86 3.30 -12.89
C ALA A 285 -28.31 4.74 -12.68
N VAL A 286 -28.44 5.12 -11.41
CA VAL A 286 -28.67 6.51 -11.02
C VAL A 286 -27.33 7.14 -10.66
N ARG A 287 -26.90 8.12 -11.45
CA ARG A 287 -25.68 8.87 -11.20
C ARG A 287 -25.96 9.98 -10.19
N LEU A 288 -25.30 9.91 -9.04
CA LEU A 288 -25.30 10.94 -8.02
C LEU A 288 -23.98 11.70 -8.07
N LEU A 289 -24.03 13.01 -8.33
CA LEU A 289 -22.90 13.93 -8.20
C LEU A 289 -23.13 14.84 -6.99
N SER A 290 -22.20 14.83 -6.04
CA SER A 290 -22.30 15.60 -4.79
C SER A 290 -21.37 16.81 -4.82
N GLY A 291 -21.94 18.00 -4.97
CA GLY A 291 -21.20 19.27 -5.04
C GLY A 291 -20.65 19.75 -3.70
N LYS A 292 -21.22 19.29 -2.58
CA LYS A 292 -20.75 19.58 -1.22
C LYS A 292 -20.77 18.32 -0.34
N ALA A 293 -19.93 18.33 0.69
CA ALA A 293 -20.04 17.39 1.80
C ALA A 293 -21.27 17.70 2.66
N GLY A 294 -21.83 16.67 3.30
CA GLY A 294 -23.01 16.81 4.17
C GLY A 294 -24.33 16.64 3.42
N ASP A 295 -25.44 17.02 4.06
CA ASP A 295 -26.77 16.57 3.65
C ASP A 295 -27.33 17.35 2.45
N THR A 296 -26.87 18.59 2.23
CA THR A 296 -27.26 19.36 1.03
C THR A 296 -26.71 18.73 -0.25
N GLY A 297 -25.59 18.03 -0.19
CA GLY A 297 -25.01 17.27 -1.29
C GLY A 297 -25.43 15.80 -1.34
N SER A 298 -26.38 15.37 -0.50
CA SER A 298 -26.84 13.99 -0.43
C SER A 298 -28.08 13.73 -1.29
N LEU A 299 -28.27 12.47 -1.68
CA LEU A 299 -29.53 11.92 -2.16
C LEU A 299 -30.27 11.26 -0.99
N ALA A 300 -31.51 11.67 -0.73
CA ALA A 300 -32.40 11.00 0.21
C ALA A 300 -33.27 10.00 -0.54
N VAL A 301 -33.13 8.71 -0.22
CA VAL A 301 -33.94 7.62 -0.77
C VAL A 301 -34.98 7.23 0.25
N GLU A 302 -36.25 7.21 -0.15
CA GLU A 302 -37.36 6.82 0.72
C GLU A 302 -37.31 5.30 1.00
N VAL A 303 -37.43 4.93 2.28
CA VAL A 303 -37.54 3.53 2.71
C VAL A 303 -39.00 3.25 3.05
N PRO A 304 -39.72 2.42 2.27
CA PRO A 304 -41.13 2.13 2.49
C PRO A 304 -41.44 1.52 3.86
N THR A 305 -42.63 1.80 4.38
CA THR A 305 -43.11 1.28 5.67
C THR A 305 -43.14 -0.23 5.72
N GLU A 306 -43.40 -0.89 4.60
CA GLU A 306 -43.45 -2.36 4.49
C GLU A 306 -42.09 -2.98 4.79
N ILE A 307 -41.01 -2.32 4.38
CA ILE A 307 -39.63 -2.76 4.63
C ILE A 307 -39.26 -2.48 6.09
N LEU A 308 -39.61 -1.30 6.60
CA LEU A 308 -39.36 -0.94 8.00
C LEU A 308 -40.08 -1.88 8.98
N ASN A 309 -41.30 -2.32 8.63
CA ASN A 309 -42.05 -3.32 9.40
C ASN A 309 -41.30 -4.66 9.48
N GLN A 310 -40.64 -5.09 8.41
CA GLN A 310 -39.87 -6.34 8.39
C GLN A 310 -38.55 -6.24 9.18
N MET A 311 -38.00 -5.04 9.31
CA MET A 311 -36.75 -4.78 10.05
C MET A 311 -36.96 -4.48 11.54
N ALA A 312 -38.19 -4.19 11.96
CA ALA A 312 -38.50 -3.75 13.33
C ALA A 312 -38.08 -4.82 14.35
N GLY A 313 -37.29 -4.41 15.36
CA GLY A 313 -36.76 -5.30 16.40
C GLY A 313 -35.73 -6.33 15.93
N LYS A 314 -35.27 -6.27 14.67
CA LYS A 314 -34.30 -7.19 14.08
C LYS A 314 -32.99 -6.48 13.75
N THR A 315 -31.92 -7.26 13.58
CA THR A 315 -30.66 -6.76 13.01
C THR A 315 -30.63 -7.05 11.52
N SER A 316 -30.91 -6.04 10.72
CA SER A 316 -31.01 -6.14 9.26
C SER A 316 -29.71 -5.73 8.59
N THR A 317 -29.43 -6.28 7.41
CA THR A 317 -28.22 -5.94 6.62
C THR A 317 -28.63 -5.19 5.37
N ILE A 318 -28.13 -3.97 5.20
CA ILE A 318 -28.39 -3.15 4.00
C ILE A 318 -27.20 -3.32 3.06
N ALA A 319 -27.50 -3.54 1.78
CA ALA A 319 -26.54 -3.64 0.70
C ALA A 319 -26.79 -2.54 -0.34
N LEU A 320 -25.71 -1.87 -0.76
CA LEU A 320 -25.73 -0.88 -1.84
C LEU A 320 -24.76 -1.32 -2.93
N THR A 321 -25.26 -1.42 -4.15
CA THR A 321 -24.45 -1.74 -5.33
C THR A 321 -24.05 -0.46 -6.03
N LEU A 322 -22.75 -0.15 -6.00
CA LEU A 322 -22.21 1.17 -6.34
C LEU A 322 -20.98 1.07 -7.24
N GLN A 323 -20.75 2.13 -8.01
CA GLN A 323 -19.55 2.30 -8.84
C GLN A 323 -19.16 3.78 -8.88
N SER A 324 -17.87 4.09 -8.84
CA SER A 324 -17.40 5.46 -9.03
C SER A 324 -17.71 5.93 -10.46
N VAL A 325 -18.10 7.20 -10.62
CA VAL A 325 -18.30 7.80 -11.94
C VAL A 325 -16.98 7.92 -12.71
N ASP A 326 -15.88 8.14 -11.99
CA ASP A 326 -14.53 8.24 -12.57
C ASP A 326 -13.71 6.98 -12.26
N ASP A 327 -12.59 6.81 -12.97
CA ASP A 327 -11.62 5.73 -12.72
C ASP A 327 -10.89 5.83 -11.36
N LYS A 328 -11.12 6.91 -10.61
CA LYS A 328 -10.49 7.15 -9.29
C LYS A 328 -11.43 6.71 -8.18
N PRO A 329 -10.93 6.10 -7.09
CA PRO A 329 -11.77 5.79 -5.93
C PRO A 329 -12.33 7.07 -5.30
N VAL A 330 -13.60 7.05 -4.89
CA VAL A 330 -14.26 8.16 -4.20
C VAL A 330 -14.77 7.70 -2.84
N GLN A 331 -14.61 8.53 -1.81
CA GLN A 331 -15.16 8.24 -0.49
C GLN A 331 -16.58 8.78 -0.40
N ILE A 332 -17.51 7.92 -0.01
CA ILE A 332 -18.92 8.26 0.16
C ILE A 332 -19.32 8.13 1.62
N ALA A 333 -20.45 8.74 1.96
CA ALA A 333 -21.10 8.55 3.24
C ALA A 333 -22.54 8.06 3.05
N VAL A 334 -22.93 7.06 3.80
CA VAL A 334 -24.30 6.54 3.87
C VAL A 334 -24.80 6.69 5.29
N GLY A 335 -25.95 7.33 5.46
CA GLY A 335 -26.66 7.45 6.73
C GLY A 335 -28.13 7.14 6.53
N CYS A 336 -28.90 7.11 7.60
CA CYS A 336 -30.33 6.90 7.54
C CYS A 336 -31.01 7.57 8.72
N GLU A 337 -32.23 8.01 8.49
CA GLU A 337 -33.14 8.56 9.47
C GLU A 337 -34.43 7.76 9.39
N LEU A 338 -34.62 6.86 10.35
CA LEU A 338 -35.73 5.93 10.37
C LEU A 338 -36.64 6.26 11.56
N PRO A 339 -37.92 6.61 11.31
CA PRO A 339 -38.85 6.95 12.39
C PRO A 339 -38.94 5.80 13.40
N ARG A 340 -38.85 6.12 14.70
CA ARG A 340 -38.88 5.18 15.84
C ARG A 340 -37.78 4.11 15.89
N MET A 341 -36.98 3.95 14.84
CA MET A 341 -35.82 3.05 14.79
C MET A 341 -34.49 3.78 14.97
N GLY A 342 -34.51 5.12 14.87
CA GLY A 342 -33.36 5.99 15.12
C GLY A 342 -32.60 6.35 13.84
N GLU A 343 -31.45 6.99 14.05
CA GLU A 343 -30.51 7.32 12.98
C GLU A 343 -29.42 6.23 12.92
N CYS A 344 -29.07 5.75 11.73
CA CYS A 344 -27.86 4.92 11.65
C CYS A 344 -26.61 5.80 11.62
N ALA A 345 -25.55 5.27 12.24
CA ALA A 345 -24.24 5.87 12.16
C ALA A 345 -23.86 6.14 10.69
N ARG A 346 -23.27 7.30 10.44
CA ARG A 346 -22.86 7.69 9.08
C ARG A 346 -21.68 6.82 8.65
N HIS A 347 -21.96 5.76 7.92
CA HIS A 347 -20.98 4.80 7.41
C HIS A 347 -20.22 5.41 6.24
N ARG A 348 -18.89 5.26 6.24
CA ARG A 348 -18.02 5.74 5.17
C ARG A 348 -17.49 4.57 4.37
N PHE A 349 -17.58 4.66 3.05
CA PHE A 349 -17.09 3.63 2.14
C PHE A 349 -16.21 4.24 1.06
N THR A 350 -15.27 3.46 0.55
CA THR A 350 -14.47 3.83 -0.63
C THR A 350 -15.01 3.06 -1.82
N ILE A 351 -15.57 3.77 -2.80
CA ILE A 351 -16.14 3.20 -4.00
C ILE A 351 -15.13 3.29 -5.14
N ASN A 352 -14.87 2.15 -5.79
CA ASN A 352 -13.91 2.04 -6.89
C ASN A 352 -14.60 2.20 -8.25
N ALA A 353 -13.80 2.25 -9.31
CA ALA A 353 -14.29 2.25 -10.70
C ALA A 353 -14.99 0.94 -11.10
N GLN A 354 -14.72 -0.15 -10.38
CA GLN A 354 -15.43 -1.41 -10.53
C GLN A 354 -16.72 -1.40 -9.70
N LYS A 355 -17.77 -2.00 -10.23
CA LYS A 355 -19.02 -2.23 -9.52
C LYS A 355 -18.77 -3.11 -8.30
N ILE A 356 -19.14 -2.62 -7.12
CA ILE A 356 -18.98 -3.31 -5.85
C ILE A 356 -20.25 -3.22 -5.01
N ASP A 357 -20.40 -4.18 -4.10
CA ASP A 357 -21.43 -4.15 -3.08
C ASP A 357 -20.84 -3.74 -1.74
N VAL A 358 -21.39 -2.69 -1.15
CA VAL A 358 -21.07 -2.29 0.22
C VAL A 358 -22.21 -2.68 1.14
N LEU A 359 -21.85 -3.27 2.28
CA LEU A 359 -22.81 -3.78 3.25
C LEU A 359 -22.60 -3.12 4.61
N PHE A 360 -23.69 -2.84 5.30
CA PHE A 360 -23.65 -2.48 6.71
C PHE A 360 -24.87 -3.05 7.44
N ARG A 361 -24.73 -3.22 8.75
CA ARG A 361 -25.79 -3.73 9.61
C ARG A 361 -26.50 -2.57 10.29
N LEU A 362 -27.81 -2.68 10.34
CA LEU A 362 -28.70 -1.78 11.06
C LEU A 362 -29.41 -2.62 12.14
N THR A 363 -29.20 -2.25 13.39
CA THR A 363 -29.90 -2.88 14.52
C THR A 363 -31.04 -1.98 14.97
N SER A 364 -32.26 -2.51 14.95
CA SER A 364 -33.43 -1.85 15.51
C SER A 364 -33.60 -2.27 16.97
N GLU A 365 -33.35 -1.36 17.91
CA GLU A 365 -33.52 -1.65 19.35
C GLU A 365 -35.01 -1.71 19.76
N THR A 366 -35.87 -1.08 18.98
CA THR A 366 -37.31 -1.00 19.20
C THR A 366 -38.03 -1.98 18.27
N GLY A 367 -38.78 -2.93 18.85
CA GLY A 367 -39.69 -3.81 18.08
C GLY A 367 -40.91 -3.09 17.49
N MET A 368 -40.99 -1.76 17.60
CA MET A 368 -42.13 -0.98 17.16
C MET A 368 -41.89 -0.48 15.74
N SER A 369 -42.70 -0.96 14.80
CA SER A 369 -42.57 -0.52 13.42
C SER A 369 -43.19 0.87 13.19
N PRO A 370 -42.59 1.71 12.34
CA PRO A 370 -43.09 3.05 12.06
C PRO A 370 -44.27 3.04 11.09
N SER A 371 -45.16 4.01 11.26
CA SER A 371 -46.31 4.26 10.36
C SER A 371 -46.00 5.25 9.24
N SER A 372 -44.76 5.74 9.14
CA SER A 372 -44.30 6.70 8.14
C SER A 372 -43.01 6.19 7.49
N PRO A 373 -42.78 6.49 6.20
CA PRO A 373 -41.54 6.12 5.51
C PRO A 373 -40.31 6.71 6.20
N GLY A 374 -39.20 5.99 6.10
CA GLY A 374 -37.88 6.43 6.54
C GLY A 374 -37.06 6.97 5.39
N GLN A 375 -35.86 7.47 5.68
CA GLN A 375 -34.95 7.99 4.67
C GLN A 375 -33.56 7.39 4.80
N LEU A 376 -32.97 6.97 3.69
CA LEU A 376 -31.56 6.62 3.56
C LEU A 376 -30.85 7.76 2.81
N THR A 377 -29.87 8.38 3.44
CA THR A 377 -29.13 9.51 2.88
C THR A 377 -27.76 9.05 2.35
N ILE A 378 -27.47 9.37 1.09
CA ILE A 378 -26.22 8.97 0.41
C ILE A 378 -25.53 10.23 -0.09
N ASN A 379 -24.32 10.51 0.40
CA ASN A 379 -23.46 11.55 -0.15
C ASN A 379 -22.37 10.88 -1.02
N GLY A 380 -22.35 11.19 -2.31
CA GLY A 380 -21.47 10.60 -3.30
C GLY A 380 -20.01 11.09 -3.28
N ASP A 381 -19.69 12.11 -2.47
CA ASP A 381 -18.33 12.61 -2.29
C ASP A 381 -18.18 13.38 -0.98
N ILE A 382 -17.67 12.71 0.05
CA ILE A 382 -17.48 13.33 1.37
C ILE A 382 -16.44 14.46 1.36
N SER A 383 -15.60 14.54 0.33
CA SER A 383 -14.63 15.63 0.19
C SER A 383 -15.26 16.91 -0.36
N GLY A 384 -16.47 16.81 -0.96
CA GLY A 384 -17.14 17.93 -1.61
C GLY A 384 -16.41 18.44 -2.85
N ALA A 385 -15.63 17.58 -3.52
CA ALA A 385 -14.90 17.93 -4.75
C ALA A 385 -15.79 17.84 -6.00
N GLY A 386 -17.10 17.63 -5.86
CA GLY A 386 -18.03 17.51 -6.98
C GLY A 386 -18.01 16.16 -7.67
N ARG A 387 -17.42 15.15 -7.04
CA ARG A 387 -17.37 13.78 -7.59
C ARG A 387 -18.66 13.03 -7.31
N GLY A 388 -18.75 11.81 -7.80
CA GLY A 388 -19.96 11.04 -7.64
C GLY A 388 -19.85 9.55 -7.91
N VAL A 389 -20.98 8.90 -7.73
CA VAL A 389 -21.15 7.45 -7.86
C VAL A 389 -22.39 7.13 -8.70
N ASN A 390 -22.32 6.04 -9.45
CA ASN A 390 -23.46 5.38 -10.06
C ASN A 390 -24.03 4.38 -9.04
N ILE A 391 -25.32 4.52 -8.74
CA ILE A 391 -26.08 3.68 -7.82
C ILE A 391 -26.93 2.73 -8.66
N TYR A 392 -26.69 1.43 -8.53
CA TYR A 392 -27.41 0.40 -9.29
C TYR A 392 -28.61 -0.16 -8.53
N SER A 393 -28.48 -0.37 -7.23
CA SER A 393 -29.56 -0.90 -6.39
C SER A 393 -29.27 -0.69 -4.92
N ILE A 394 -30.34 -0.61 -4.12
CA ILE A 394 -30.29 -0.64 -2.66
C ILE A 394 -31.26 -1.70 -2.18
N ARG A 395 -30.76 -2.62 -1.36
CA ARG A 395 -31.50 -3.78 -0.89
C ARG A 395 -31.28 -3.99 0.58
N VAL A 396 -32.20 -4.68 1.22
CA VAL A 396 -32.07 -5.08 2.62
C VAL A 396 -32.40 -6.55 2.80
N LEU A 397 -31.62 -7.19 3.65
CA LEU A 397 -31.89 -8.48 4.22
C LEU A 397 -32.43 -8.24 5.63
N PRO A 398 -33.75 -8.37 5.85
CA PRO A 398 -34.30 -8.34 7.20
C PRO A 398 -33.65 -9.43 8.04
N GLY A 399 -33.22 -9.10 9.26
CA GLY A 399 -32.70 -10.12 10.18
C GLY A 399 -33.81 -11.07 10.63
N GLU A 400 -33.44 -12.26 11.08
CA GLU A 400 -34.37 -13.15 11.79
C GLU A 400 -34.75 -12.62 13.17
#